data_AF-A0A958X4X9-F1
#
_entry.id   AF-A0A958X4X9-F1
#
_cell.length_a   1.000
_cell.length_b   1.000
_cell.length_c   1.000
_cell.angle_alpha   90.00
_cell.angle_beta   90.00
_cell.angle_gamma   90.00
#
_symmetry.space_group_name_H-M   'P 1'
#
loop_
_entity.id
_entity.type
_entity.pdbx_description
1 polymer ?
#
loop_
_entity_poly.entity_id
_entity_poly.type
_entity_poly.pdbx_seq_one_letter_code
_entity_poly.pdbx_strand_id
1 'polypeptide(L)'
;MFSFEELVFRASDQSVSTLSKGKFARQILVLTLAESDSNHISFINKVLAAVKLDLEVDALYAEVAPGQAINCFSGLKSPPKFVLVFGLSPKQVGCFANVRAYEPLSINRCTWLFADALSILEPNRDKKTQLWNALKSVFL
;
A
#
# COMPACT_ATOMS: atom_id res chain seq x y z
N MET A 1 34.18 20.70 -12.42
CA MET A 1 33.95 19.58 -13.35
C MET A 1 33.19 18.54 -12.55
N PHE A 2 31.86 18.49 -12.69
CA PHE A 2 31.05 17.50 -11.98
C PHE A 2 31.12 16.21 -12.77
N SER A 3 31.67 15.14 -12.18
CA SER A 3 31.58 13.80 -12.75
C SER A 3 30.12 13.37 -12.69
N PHE A 4 29.54 13.16 -13.86
CA PHE A 4 28.17 12.70 -14.09
C PHE A 4 28.00 11.18 -13.81
N GLU A 5 28.87 10.59 -12.99
CA GLU A 5 28.76 9.19 -12.63
C GLU A 5 27.78 9.04 -11.47
N GLU A 6 26.57 8.67 -11.89
CA GLU A 6 25.69 7.76 -11.18
C GLU A 6 24.92 8.29 -9.96
N LEU A 7 24.07 9.30 -10.20
CA LEU A 7 22.73 9.25 -9.61
C LEU A 7 21.85 8.30 -10.45
N VAL A 8 22.25 7.02 -10.54
CA VAL A 8 21.37 5.98 -11.05
C VAL A 8 20.38 5.67 -9.94
N PHE A 9 19.24 6.34 -9.97
CA PHE A 9 18.07 5.88 -9.23
C PHE A 9 17.68 4.53 -9.83
N ARG A 10 18.10 3.43 -9.19
CA ARG A 10 17.55 2.10 -9.50
C ARG A 10 16.05 2.16 -9.25
N ALA A 11 15.27 2.29 -10.31
CA ALA A 11 13.87 1.87 -10.28
C ALA A 11 13.89 0.41 -9.81
N SER A 12 13.18 0.10 -8.73
CA SER A 12 13.11 -1.26 -8.22
C SER A 12 12.68 -2.21 -9.33
N ASP A 13 13.53 -3.18 -9.69
CA ASP A 13 13.25 -4.19 -10.73
C ASP A 13 12.04 -5.08 -10.38
N GLN A 14 11.62 -5.10 -9.12
CA GLN A 14 10.43 -5.84 -8.69
C GLN A 14 9.16 -5.02 -8.90
N SER A 15 8.43 -5.42 -9.93
CA SER A 15 7.11 -4.93 -10.29
C SER A 15 6.06 -5.47 -9.32
N VAL A 16 5.13 -4.62 -8.86
CA VAL A 16 4.06 -5.08 -7.97
C VAL A 16 3.20 -6.18 -8.61
N SER A 17 3.06 -6.15 -9.93
CA SER A 17 2.28 -7.11 -10.71
C SER A 17 2.75 -8.56 -10.60
N THR A 18 4.03 -8.82 -10.32
CA THR A 18 4.56 -10.19 -10.19
C THR A 18 4.42 -10.75 -8.76
N LEU A 19 4.33 -9.86 -7.77
CA LEU A 19 4.18 -10.23 -6.36
C LEU A 19 2.71 -10.27 -5.92
N SER A 20 1.86 -9.53 -6.63
CA SER A 20 0.48 -9.30 -6.21
C SER A 20 -0.50 -10.41 -6.60
N LYS A 21 -1.50 -10.66 -5.74
CA LYS A 21 -2.64 -11.56 -6.00
C LYS A 21 -3.95 -10.76 -6.00
N GLY A 22 -4.95 -11.21 -6.77
CA GLY A 22 -6.27 -10.58 -6.87
C GLY A 22 -6.62 -10.13 -8.30
N LYS A 23 -7.82 -9.58 -8.48
CA LYS A 23 -8.37 -9.22 -9.81
C LYS A 23 -8.27 -7.72 -10.15
N PHE A 24 -7.95 -6.86 -9.19
CA PHE A 24 -7.80 -5.41 -9.40
C PHE A 24 -9.05 -4.70 -9.97
N ALA A 25 -10.27 -5.23 -9.77
CA ALA A 25 -11.45 -4.73 -10.47
C ALA A 25 -11.78 -3.25 -10.16
N ARG A 26 -11.42 -2.76 -8.97
CA ARG A 26 -11.61 -1.37 -8.55
C ARG A 26 -10.32 -0.56 -8.50
N GLN A 27 -9.23 -1.10 -9.07
CA GLN A 27 -7.92 -0.45 -9.16
C GLN A 27 -7.34 -0.08 -7.79
N ILE A 28 -7.54 -0.97 -6.81
CA ILE A 28 -7.05 -0.80 -5.44
C ILE A 28 -5.79 -1.64 -5.28
N LEU A 29 -4.70 -1.02 -4.84
CA LEU A 29 -3.48 -1.71 -4.49
C LEU A 29 -3.32 -1.73 -2.97
N VAL A 30 -3.06 -2.91 -2.41
CA VAL A 30 -2.84 -3.13 -0.98
C VAL A 30 -1.43 -3.69 -0.81
N LEU A 31 -0.61 -2.94 -0.08
CA LEU A 31 0.79 -3.28 0.19
C LEU A 31 1.00 -3.44 1.68
N THR A 32 1.59 -4.55 2.08
CA THR A 32 1.87 -4.86 3.48
C THR A 32 3.34 -5.17 3.66
N LEU A 33 3.88 -4.82 4.83
CA LEU A 33 5.17 -5.33 5.27
C LEU A 33 5.05 -6.84 5.49
N ALA A 34 5.99 -7.62 4.95
CA ALA A 34 6.09 -9.05 5.23
C ALA A 34 6.64 -9.25 6.66
N GLU A 35 5.81 -9.80 7.54
CA GLU A 35 6.13 -10.06 8.95
C GLU A 35 6.29 -11.57 9.16
N SER A 36 7.38 -12.00 9.79
CA SER A 36 7.83 -13.42 9.78
C SER A 36 6.83 -14.43 10.37
N ASP A 37 5.93 -14.01 11.26
CA ASP A 37 5.09 -14.89 12.06
C ASP A 37 3.59 -14.56 11.97
N SER A 38 3.16 -13.77 10.99
CA SER A 38 1.79 -13.22 11.03
C SER A 38 1.12 -13.16 9.66
N ASN A 39 0.20 -14.11 9.43
CA ASN A 39 -0.71 -14.07 8.30
C ASN A 39 -1.91 -13.16 8.63
N HIS A 40 -1.75 -11.88 8.30
CA HIS A 40 -2.73 -10.83 8.58
C HIS A 40 -3.80 -10.68 7.48
N ILE A 41 -3.86 -11.59 6.50
CA ILE A 41 -4.83 -11.54 5.39
C ILE A 41 -6.28 -11.50 5.92
N SER A 42 -6.57 -12.25 6.98
CA SER A 42 -7.90 -12.26 7.59
C SER A 42 -8.33 -10.91 8.15
N PHE A 43 -7.39 -10.11 8.64
CA PHE A 43 -7.65 -8.76 9.13
C PHE A 43 -7.82 -7.77 7.99
N ILE A 44 -6.98 -7.83 6.96
CA ILE A 44 -7.14 -6.99 5.75
C ILE A 44 -8.50 -7.20 5.12
N ASN A 45 -8.93 -8.47 4.99
CA ASN A 45 -10.27 -8.81 4.50
C ASN A 45 -11.37 -8.14 5.34
N LYS A 46 -11.27 -8.14 6.68
CA LYS A 46 -12.23 -7.44 7.55
C LYS A 46 -12.20 -5.92 7.35
N VAL A 47 -11.01 -5.34 7.20
CA VAL A 47 -10.81 -3.90 6.96
C VAL A 47 -11.47 -3.46 5.65
N LEU A 48 -11.25 -4.20 4.56
CA LEU A 48 -11.85 -3.92 3.25
C LEU A 48 -13.36 -4.20 3.25
N ALA A 49 -13.80 -5.30 3.85
CA ALA A 49 -15.23 -5.63 3.94
C ALA A 49 -16.02 -4.54 4.67
N ALA A 50 -15.43 -3.85 5.66
CA ALA A 50 -16.06 -2.74 6.37
C ALA A 50 -16.43 -1.56 5.45
N VAL A 51 -15.69 -1.37 4.35
CA VAL A 51 -16.00 -0.40 3.28
C VAL A 51 -16.60 -1.05 2.03
N LYS A 52 -17.17 -2.27 2.18
CA LYS A 52 -17.81 -3.03 1.10
C LYS A 52 -16.86 -3.33 -0.08
N LEU A 53 -15.62 -3.66 0.24
CA LEU A 53 -14.60 -4.10 -0.71
C LEU A 53 -14.20 -5.55 -0.45
N ASP A 54 -13.89 -6.26 -1.52
CA ASP A 54 -13.38 -7.63 -1.51
C ASP A 54 -11.90 -7.65 -1.94
N LEU A 55 -11.02 -8.25 -1.13
CA LEU A 55 -9.58 -8.27 -1.39
C LEU A 55 -9.21 -9.02 -2.67
N GLU A 56 -9.91 -10.12 -2.98
CA GLU A 56 -9.59 -10.98 -4.13
C GLU A 56 -10.18 -10.42 -5.43
N VAL A 57 -11.30 -9.71 -5.35
CA VAL A 57 -12.00 -9.16 -6.51
C VAL A 57 -11.58 -7.71 -6.79
N ASP A 58 -11.65 -6.84 -5.79
CA ASP A 58 -11.53 -5.39 -6.00
C ASP A 58 -10.09 -4.91 -6.00
N ALA A 59 -9.20 -5.65 -5.32
CA ALA A 59 -7.84 -5.23 -5.05
C ALA A 59 -6.76 -6.13 -5.68
N LEU A 60 -5.54 -5.63 -5.66
CA LEU A 60 -4.31 -6.39 -5.75
C LEU A 60 -3.60 -6.31 -4.41
N TYR A 61 -3.22 -7.47 -3.88
CA TYR A 61 -2.55 -7.63 -2.60
C TYR A 61 -1.12 -8.10 -2.79
N ALA A 62 -0.13 -7.39 -2.22
CA ALA A 62 1.25 -7.85 -2.19
C ALA A 62 1.88 -7.63 -0.81
N GLU A 63 2.64 -8.63 -0.38
CA GLU A 63 3.54 -8.55 0.77
C GLU A 63 4.93 -8.13 0.29
N VAL A 64 5.55 -7.19 0.98
CA VAL A 64 6.84 -6.59 0.62
C VAL A 64 7.82 -6.79 1.76
N ALA A 65 8.99 -7.37 1.46
CA ALA A 65 9.99 -7.60 2.47
C ALA A 65 10.52 -6.28 3.08
N PRO A 66 10.97 -6.29 4.35
CA PRO A 66 11.59 -5.13 4.97
C PRO A 66 12.76 -4.60 4.13
N GLY A 67 12.82 -3.28 3.91
CA GLY A 67 13.88 -2.63 3.13
C GLY A 67 13.80 -2.83 1.62
N GLN A 68 12.87 -3.66 1.13
CA GLN A 68 12.65 -3.83 -0.29
C GLN A 68 11.90 -2.61 -0.86
N ALA A 69 12.42 -2.06 -1.96
CA ALA A 69 11.72 -1.06 -2.75
C ALA A 69 10.81 -1.74 -3.79
N ILE A 70 9.65 -1.16 -4.04
CA ILE A 70 8.65 -1.69 -4.96
C ILE A 70 8.11 -0.58 -5.86
N ASN A 71 7.92 -0.93 -7.15
CA ASN A 71 7.28 -0.03 -8.09
C ASN A 71 5.78 -0.34 -8.14
N CYS A 72 4.99 0.54 -7.51
CA CYS A 72 3.54 0.39 -7.38
C CYS A 72 2.76 0.56 -8.70
N PHE A 73 3.39 1.10 -9.75
CA PHE A 73 2.73 1.41 -11.01
C PHE A 73 3.18 0.51 -12.16
N SER A 74 4.36 -0.11 -12.02
CA SER A 74 4.89 -1.01 -13.05
C SER A 74 4.03 -2.27 -13.21
N GLY A 75 3.88 -2.70 -14.46
CA GLY A 75 3.27 -3.99 -14.81
C GLY A 75 1.76 -4.10 -14.54
N LEU A 76 1.10 -3.03 -14.12
CA LEU A 76 -0.35 -2.99 -13.95
C LEU A 76 -1.05 -2.68 -15.28
N LYS A 77 -2.21 -3.31 -15.51
CA LYS A 77 -3.05 -3.06 -16.70
C LYS A 77 -3.58 -1.61 -16.76
N SER A 78 -3.68 -0.96 -15.60
CA SER A 78 -4.11 0.42 -15.44
C SER A 78 -3.53 0.99 -14.14
N PRO A 79 -3.37 2.31 -14.00
CA PRO A 79 -2.86 2.89 -12.77
C PRO A 79 -3.83 2.66 -11.59
N PRO A 80 -3.32 2.41 -10.37
CA PRO A 80 -4.15 2.33 -9.19
C PRO A 80 -4.83 3.67 -8.92
N LYS A 81 -6.10 3.61 -8.53
CA LYS A 81 -6.84 4.76 -8.01
C LYS A 81 -6.61 4.92 -6.51
N PHE A 82 -6.37 3.81 -5.82
CA PHE A 82 -6.16 3.78 -4.39
C PHE A 82 -4.95 2.91 -4.07
N VAL A 83 -4.07 3.37 -3.19
CA VAL A 83 -2.94 2.60 -2.69
C VAL A 83 -2.98 2.63 -1.17
N LEU A 84 -3.25 1.48 -0.57
CA LEU A 84 -3.28 1.27 0.88
C LEU A 84 -1.95 0.63 1.29
N VAL A 85 -1.23 1.27 2.20
CA VAL A 85 0.13 0.88 2.59
C VAL A 85 0.18 0.63 4.10
N PHE A 86 0.58 -0.57 4.51
CA PHE A 86 0.66 -0.98 5.91
C PHE A 86 2.10 -1.31 6.28
N GLY A 87 2.71 -0.49 7.14
CA GLY A 87 4.04 -0.73 7.70
C GLY A 87 5.22 -0.46 6.77
N LEU A 88 4.98 -0.07 5.52
CA LEU A 88 6.03 0.33 4.58
C LEU A 88 6.25 1.84 4.61
N SER A 89 7.50 2.27 4.47
CA SER A 89 7.81 3.70 4.36
C SER A 89 7.42 4.26 2.98
N PRO A 90 7.05 5.55 2.86
CA PRO A 90 6.73 6.18 1.57
C PRO A 90 7.84 6.00 0.52
N LYS A 91 9.11 6.07 0.95
CA LYS A 91 10.27 5.87 0.06
C LYS A 91 10.32 4.47 -0.55
N GLN A 92 9.93 3.42 0.18
CA GLN A 92 9.92 2.04 -0.34
C GLN A 92 8.92 1.85 -1.46
N VAL A 93 7.82 2.61 -1.45
CA VAL A 93 6.74 2.52 -2.45
C VAL A 93 6.86 3.61 -3.52
N GLY A 94 7.99 4.31 -3.59
CA GLY A 94 8.24 5.38 -4.56
C GLY A 94 7.43 6.66 -4.32
N CYS A 95 6.88 6.86 -3.12
CA CYS A 95 6.16 8.06 -2.72
C CYS A 95 7.11 9.06 -2.02
N PHE A 96 7.39 10.18 -2.67
CA PHE A 96 8.30 11.24 -2.18
C PHE A 96 7.57 12.45 -1.59
N ALA A 97 6.29 12.33 -1.27
CA ALA A 97 5.50 13.40 -0.67
C ALA A 97 5.62 13.41 0.87
N ASN A 98 5.20 14.51 1.50
CA ASN A 98 5.06 14.58 2.95
C ASN A 98 3.80 13.81 3.37
N VAL A 99 3.98 12.54 3.73
CA VAL A 99 2.89 11.62 4.09
C VAL A 99 2.62 11.69 5.59
N ARG A 100 1.33 11.73 5.95
CA ARG A 100 0.85 11.53 7.32
C ARG A 100 0.11 10.21 7.41
N ALA A 101 0.39 9.44 8.45
CA ALA A 101 -0.32 8.19 8.68
C ALA A 101 -1.81 8.47 8.95
N TYR A 102 -2.67 7.59 8.44
CA TYR A 102 -4.13 7.67 8.59
C TYR A 102 -4.79 8.91 7.96
N GLU A 103 -4.07 9.66 7.13
CA GLU A 103 -4.61 10.76 6.35
C GLU A 103 -4.51 10.42 4.85
N PRO A 104 -5.63 10.44 4.10
CA PRO A 104 -5.60 10.23 2.66
C PRO A 104 -4.81 11.34 1.96
N LEU A 105 -3.93 10.93 1.05
CA LEU A 105 -3.10 11.84 0.25
C LEU A 105 -3.31 11.58 -1.24
N SER A 106 -3.90 12.54 -1.94
CA SER A 106 -4.14 12.44 -3.39
C SER A 106 -2.96 12.99 -4.19
N ILE A 107 -2.32 12.12 -4.98
CA ILE A 107 -1.21 12.47 -5.88
C ILE A 107 -1.54 11.91 -7.26
N ASN A 108 -1.53 12.75 -8.29
CA ASN A 108 -1.70 12.31 -9.69
C ASN A 108 -2.92 11.39 -9.92
N ARG A 109 -4.08 11.74 -9.33
CA ARG A 109 -5.34 10.96 -9.39
C ARG A 109 -5.29 9.59 -8.70
N CYS A 110 -4.28 9.35 -7.87
CA CYS A 110 -4.16 8.20 -7.00
C CYS A 110 -4.23 8.66 -5.53
N THR A 111 -5.15 8.09 -4.76
CA THR A 111 -5.30 8.34 -3.33
C THR A 111 -4.48 7.33 -2.54
N TRP A 112 -3.52 7.82 -1.79
CA TRP A 112 -2.67 7.03 -0.91
C TRP A 112 -3.20 7.06 0.51
N LEU A 113 -3.14 5.93 1.19
CA LEU A 113 -3.41 5.85 2.62
C LEU A 113 -2.31 5.01 3.27
N PHE A 114 -1.52 5.65 4.13
CA PHE A 114 -0.46 4.98 4.87
C PHE A 114 -0.92 4.69 6.30
N ALA A 115 -0.59 3.51 6.80
CA ALA A 115 -0.92 3.05 8.12
C ALA A 115 0.28 2.30 8.72
N ASP A 116 0.26 2.12 10.04
CA ASP A 116 1.20 1.24 10.73
C ASP A 116 1.17 -0.20 10.20
N ALA A 117 2.23 -0.95 10.52
CA ALA A 117 2.30 -2.39 10.24
C ALA A 117 1.13 -3.14 10.90
N LEU A 118 0.75 -4.27 10.31
CA LEU A 118 -0.44 -5.01 10.73
C LEU A 118 -0.29 -5.57 12.15
N SER A 119 0.90 -6.05 12.52
CA SER A 119 1.23 -6.46 13.89
C SER A 119 0.98 -5.39 14.96
N ILE A 120 1.17 -4.11 14.62
CA ILE A 120 0.96 -2.97 15.52
C ILE A 120 -0.51 -2.53 15.50
N LEU A 121 -1.11 -2.56 14.32
CA LEU A 121 -2.46 -2.09 14.07
C LEU A 121 -3.52 -3.03 14.65
N GLU A 122 -3.39 -4.34 14.47
CA GLU A 122 -4.36 -5.34 14.92
C GLU A 122 -4.69 -5.28 16.42
N PRO A 123 -3.72 -5.25 17.35
CA PRO A 123 -4.02 -5.17 18.78
C PRO A 123 -4.47 -3.76 19.21
N ASN A 124 -4.14 -2.71 18.46
CA ASN A 124 -4.36 -1.33 18.88
C ASN A 124 -5.72 -0.78 18.42
N ARG A 125 -6.65 -0.59 19.37
CA ARG A 125 -8.00 -0.07 19.10
C ARG A 125 -8.01 1.34 18.53
N ASP A 126 -7.13 2.23 18.99
CA ASP A 126 -7.11 3.62 18.56
C ASP A 126 -6.62 3.73 17.12
N LYS A 127 -5.57 2.96 16.77
CA LYS A 127 -5.06 2.88 15.39
C LYS A 127 -6.07 2.29 14.42
N LYS A 128 -6.81 1.24 14.82
CA LYS A 128 -7.93 0.71 14.02
C LYS A 128 -9.02 1.75 13.80
N THR A 129 -9.31 2.56 14.82
CA THR A 129 -10.29 3.65 14.71
C THR A 129 -9.83 4.73 13.73
N GLN A 130 -8.55 5.13 13.79
CA GLN A 130 -7.95 6.06 12.84
C GLN A 130 -8.01 5.53 11.41
N LEU A 131 -7.60 4.28 11.19
CA LEU A 131 -7.70 3.62 9.89
C LEU A 131 -9.14 3.60 9.37
N TRP A 132 -10.09 3.23 10.22
CA TRP A 132 -11.50 3.18 9.84
C TRP A 132 -12.01 4.54 9.40
N ASN A 133 -11.73 5.60 10.16
CA ASN A 133 -12.13 6.95 9.80
C ASN A 133 -11.51 7.39 8.46
N ALA A 134 -10.25 7.05 8.23
CA ALA A 134 -9.58 7.33 6.96
C ALA A 134 -10.25 6.58 5.80
N LEU A 135 -10.51 5.28 5.95
CA LEU A 135 -11.17 4.47 4.93
C LEU A 135 -12.58 4.96 4.61
N LYS A 136 -13.36 5.36 5.62
CA LYS A 136 -14.65 6.00 5.40
C LYS A 136 -14.52 7.20 4.49
N SER A 137 -13.62 8.14 4.83
CA SER A 137 -13.44 9.38 4.05
C SER A 137 -13.03 9.14 2.59
N VAL A 138 -12.49 7.96 2.27
CA VAL A 138 -12.03 7.58 0.94
C VAL A 138 -13.09 6.82 0.15
N PHE A 139 -13.92 5.99 0.81
CA PHE A 139 -14.77 5.00 0.14
C PHE A 139 -16.28 5.11 0.43
N LEU A 140 -16.70 5.90 1.43
CA LEU A 140 -18.10 6.08 1.85
C LEU A 140 -18.52 7.54 1.82
#